data_AF-A0A8J3EX82-F1
#
_entry.id   AF-A0A8J3EX82-F1
#
_cell.length_a   1.000
_cell.length_b   1.000
_cell.length_c   1.000
_cell.angle_alpha   90.00
_cell.angle_beta   90.00
_cell.angle_gamma   90.00
#
_symmetry.space_group_name_H-M   'P 1'
#
loop_
_entity.id
_entity.type
_entity.pdbx_description
1 polymer ?
#
loop_
_entity_poly.entity_id
_entity_poly.type
_entity_poly.pdbx_seq_one_letter_code
_entity_poly.pdbx_strand_id
1 'polypeptide(L)'
;MLVTLSKIKFNSLSDADLCWACIEPSILAYKQSKGIDFTESHYRNLSKGQQALFMYTVYFKHALRSKEEFYWWTVHLLMFRKAWTELKKALQFFNDQAMIHHLEQFISHIQSWDIDGENPSLSLLKKDLVLQSMVVSSFNAAQKLSQQTTSSISNYIRHHVTEFIQLKNEID
;
A
#
# COMPACT_ATOMS: atom_id res chain seq x y z
N MET A 1 -5.38 3.91 -16.86
CA MET A 1 -5.17 5.28 -17.40
C MET A 1 -3.77 5.71 -17.05
N LEU A 2 -2.96 6.14 -18.01
CA LEU A 2 -1.59 6.61 -17.72
C LEU A 2 -1.63 8.08 -17.32
N VAL A 3 -0.79 8.45 -16.34
CA VAL A 3 -0.63 9.85 -15.94
C VAL A 3 0.36 10.53 -16.88
N THR A 4 0.07 11.74 -17.35
CA THR A 4 1.01 12.50 -18.18
C THR A 4 1.92 13.35 -17.31
N LEU A 5 3.24 13.20 -17.46
CA LEU A 5 4.25 14.01 -16.76
C LEU A 5 5.27 14.57 -17.75
N SER A 6 5.77 15.79 -17.50
CA SER A 6 6.95 16.27 -18.23
C SER A 6 8.19 15.52 -17.75
N LYS A 7 9.18 15.37 -18.63
CA LYS A 7 10.43 14.70 -18.30
C LYS A 7 11.18 15.39 -17.15
N ILE A 8 11.14 16.72 -17.09
CA ILE A 8 11.76 17.50 -16.00
C ILE A 8 11.10 17.15 -14.66
N LYS A 9 9.77 17.22 -14.59
CA LYS A 9 9.03 16.88 -13.37
C LYS A 9 9.28 15.43 -12.95
N PHE A 10 9.24 14.49 -13.89
CA PHE A 10 9.49 13.08 -13.59
C PHE A 10 10.87 12.83 -12.96
N ASN A 11 11.90 13.50 -13.46
CA ASN A 11 13.27 13.37 -12.95
C ASN A 11 13.48 14.07 -11.60
N SER A 12 12.66 15.07 -11.25
CA SER A 12 12.79 15.82 -10.00
C SER A 12 12.02 15.21 -8.82
N LEU A 13 11.09 14.28 -9.06
CA LEU A 13 10.27 13.67 -8.00
C LEU A 13 11.12 12.77 -7.09
N SER A 14 10.87 12.86 -5.78
CA SER A 14 11.37 11.86 -4.82
C SER A 14 10.72 10.49 -5.06
N ASP A 15 11.25 9.44 -4.43
CA ASP A 15 10.69 8.08 -4.57
C ASP A 15 9.21 8.01 -4.15
N ALA A 16 8.88 8.65 -3.03
CA ALA A 16 7.52 8.69 -2.52
C ALA A 16 6.59 9.53 -3.43
N ASP A 17 7.06 10.69 -3.88
CA ASP A 17 6.26 11.55 -4.76
C ASP A 17 6.05 10.92 -6.13
N LEU A 18 7.03 10.16 -6.64
CA LEU A 18 6.87 9.42 -7.89
C LEU A 18 5.82 8.33 -7.76
N CYS A 19 5.89 7.52 -6.69
CA CYS A 19 4.89 6.49 -6.42
C CYS A 19 3.48 7.11 -6.32
N TRP A 20 3.35 8.23 -5.61
CA TRP A 20 2.08 8.95 -5.47
C TRP A 20 1.59 9.50 -6.82
N ALA A 21 2.43 10.21 -7.57
CA ALA A 21 2.06 10.83 -8.84
C ALA A 21 1.56 9.80 -9.86
N CYS A 22 2.12 8.59 -9.86
CA CYS A 22 1.71 7.52 -10.77
C CYS A 22 0.33 6.93 -10.47
N ILE A 23 -0.19 7.09 -9.24
CA ILE A 23 -1.41 6.41 -8.80
C ILE A 23 -2.49 7.33 -8.24
N GLU A 24 -2.16 8.60 -7.96
CA GLU A 24 -3.10 9.60 -7.44
C GLU A 24 -4.41 9.66 -8.24
N PRO A 25 -4.41 9.70 -9.60
CA PRO A 25 -5.66 9.72 -10.35
C PRO A 25 -6.54 8.48 -10.12
N SER A 26 -5.91 7.30 -9.99
CA SER A 26 -6.63 6.06 -9.67
C SER A 26 -7.22 6.10 -8.28
N ILE A 27 -6.48 6.64 -7.29
CA ILE A 27 -6.99 6.79 -5.91
C ILE A 27 -8.13 7.81 -5.86
N LEU A 28 -8.07 8.91 -6.62
CA LEU A 28 -9.15 9.89 -6.70
C LEU A 28 -10.42 9.28 -7.32
N ALA A 29 -10.28 8.51 -8.41
CA ALA A 29 -11.39 7.79 -9.04
C ALA A 29 -12.02 6.76 -8.08
N TYR A 30 -11.21 6.04 -7.31
CA TYR A 30 -11.69 5.13 -6.26
C TYR A 30 -12.55 5.87 -5.22
N LYS A 31 -12.05 7.02 -4.73
CA LYS A 31 -12.77 7.82 -3.72
C LYS A 31 -14.08 8.38 -4.27
N GLN A 32 -14.09 8.86 -5.51
CA GLN A 32 -15.29 9.42 -6.14
C GLN A 32 -16.40 8.38 -6.33
N SER A 33 -16.04 7.16 -6.69
CA SER A 33 -16.97 6.03 -6.83
C SER A 33 -17.31 5.33 -5.51
N LYS A 34 -16.75 5.80 -4.38
CA LYS A 34 -16.83 5.13 -3.06
C LYS A 34 -16.45 3.65 -3.10
N GLY A 35 -15.59 3.27 -4.04
CA GLY A 35 -15.16 1.89 -4.26
C GLY A 35 -16.18 0.94 -4.92
N ILE A 36 -17.43 1.38 -5.16
CA ILE A 36 -18.52 0.54 -5.68
C ILE A 36 -18.22 0.07 -7.11
N ASP A 37 -17.83 0.99 -8.00
CA ASP A 37 -17.56 0.69 -9.42
C ASP A 37 -16.06 0.60 -9.76
N PHE A 38 -15.19 0.99 -8.83
CA PHE A 38 -13.76 1.06 -9.07
C PHE A 38 -13.12 -0.31 -9.27
N THR A 39 -13.55 -1.30 -8.49
CA THR A 39 -12.93 -2.64 -8.49
C THR A 39 -13.33 -3.48 -9.70
N GLU A 40 -14.52 -3.26 -10.28
CA GLU A 40 -14.99 -4.01 -11.44
C GLU A 40 -14.55 -3.42 -12.77
N SER A 41 -14.48 -2.08 -12.91
CA SER A 41 -14.19 -1.44 -14.19
C SER A 41 -12.81 -0.79 -14.25
N HIS A 42 -12.44 0.04 -13.26
CA HIS A 42 -11.25 0.88 -13.36
C HIS A 42 -9.98 0.14 -12.95
N TYR A 43 -10.01 -0.59 -11.83
CA TYR A 43 -8.89 -1.34 -11.29
C TYR A 43 -8.44 -2.45 -12.23
N ARG A 44 -9.37 -3.19 -12.84
CA ARG A 44 -9.05 -4.27 -13.79
C ARG A 44 -8.40 -3.77 -15.08
N ASN A 45 -8.65 -2.51 -15.46
CA ASN A 45 -8.04 -1.87 -16.62
C ASN A 45 -6.66 -1.26 -16.33
N LEU A 46 -6.19 -1.31 -15.07
CA LEU A 46 -4.83 -0.94 -14.71
C LEU A 46 -3.85 -2.04 -15.13
N SER A 47 -2.63 -1.67 -15.49
CA SER A 47 -1.53 -2.64 -15.68
C SER A 47 -1.24 -3.39 -14.38
N LYS A 48 -0.58 -4.55 -14.45
CA LYS A 48 -0.19 -5.31 -13.24
C LYS A 48 0.64 -4.46 -12.28
N GLY A 49 1.57 -3.65 -12.81
CA GLY A 49 2.37 -2.72 -12.02
C GLY A 49 1.52 -1.64 -11.35
N GLN A 50 0.55 -1.06 -12.05
CA GLN A 50 -0.38 -0.09 -11.49
C GLN A 50 -1.32 -0.69 -10.43
N GLN A 51 -1.80 -1.93 -10.64
CA GLN A 51 -2.60 -2.65 -9.65
C GLN A 51 -1.80 -2.92 -8.37
N ALA A 52 -0.54 -3.34 -8.51
CA ALA A 52 0.37 -3.55 -7.39
C ALA A 52 0.65 -2.22 -6.64
N LEU A 53 0.99 -1.16 -7.38
CA LEU A 53 1.23 0.17 -6.81
C LEU A 53 -0.01 0.71 -6.07
N PHE A 54 -1.21 0.50 -6.62
CA PHE A 54 -2.46 0.86 -5.97
C PHE A 54 -2.63 0.16 -4.61
N MET A 55 -2.51 -1.17 -4.58
CA MET A 55 -2.68 -1.94 -3.34
C MET A 55 -1.65 -1.57 -2.29
N TYR A 56 -0.38 -1.44 -2.68
CA TYR A 56 0.68 -0.96 -1.80
C TYR A 56 0.36 0.42 -1.23
N THR A 57 0.03 1.38 -2.10
CA THR A 57 -0.18 2.78 -1.69
C THR A 57 -1.41 2.93 -0.80
N VAL A 58 -2.52 2.27 -1.12
CA VAL A 58 -3.75 2.32 -0.30
C VAL A 58 -3.48 1.78 1.09
N TYR A 59 -2.81 0.63 1.21
CA TYR A 59 -2.52 0.08 2.53
C TYR A 59 -1.55 0.97 3.33
N PHE A 60 -0.34 1.21 2.81
CA PHE A 60 0.71 1.85 3.60
C PHE A 60 0.46 3.34 3.88
N LYS A 61 -0.26 4.06 2.99
CA LYS A 61 -0.63 5.47 3.25
C LYS A 61 -1.59 5.63 4.42
N HIS A 62 -2.35 4.60 4.74
CA HIS A 62 -3.29 4.60 5.84
C HIS A 62 -2.68 3.91 7.08
N ALA A 63 -2.19 2.69 6.92
CA ALA A 63 -1.63 1.90 8.00
C ALA A 63 -0.47 2.61 8.71
N LEU A 64 0.39 3.34 8.01
CA LEU A 64 1.58 3.96 8.63
C LEU A 64 1.33 5.34 9.28
N ARG A 65 0.08 5.79 9.41
CA ARG A 65 -0.25 7.08 10.04
C ARG A 65 -0.06 7.07 11.56
N SER A 66 -0.39 5.95 12.19
CA SER A 66 -0.17 5.73 13.61
C SER A 66 -0.11 4.23 13.91
N LYS A 67 0.23 3.88 15.15
CA LYS A 67 0.28 2.47 15.60
C LYS A 67 -1.12 1.85 15.63
N GLU A 68 -2.11 2.65 16.02
CA GLU A 68 -3.52 2.29 16.04
C GLU A 68 -4.03 2.04 14.62
N GLU A 69 -3.74 2.93 13.67
CA GLU A 69 -4.08 2.74 12.26
C GLU A 69 -3.38 1.50 11.70
N PHE A 70 -2.12 1.27 12.03
CA PHE A 70 -1.39 0.09 11.56
C PHE A 70 -2.03 -1.20 12.04
N TYR A 71 -2.36 -1.29 13.33
CA TYR A 71 -3.09 -2.42 13.88
C TYR A 71 -4.45 -2.59 13.19
N TRP A 72 -5.23 -1.51 13.11
CA TRP A 72 -6.59 -1.53 12.56
C TRP A 72 -6.60 -1.97 11.08
N TRP A 73 -5.72 -1.41 10.25
CA TRP A 73 -5.58 -1.77 8.84
C TRP A 73 -5.04 -3.18 8.65
N THR A 74 -4.13 -3.64 9.52
CA THR A 74 -3.65 -5.03 9.46
C THR A 74 -4.78 -6.01 9.78
N VAL A 75 -5.59 -5.74 10.80
CA VAL A 75 -6.77 -6.58 11.09
C VAL A 75 -7.78 -6.52 9.94
N HIS A 76 -7.97 -5.36 9.30
CA HIS A 76 -8.83 -5.26 8.12
C HIS A 76 -8.37 -6.17 6.96
N LEU A 77 -7.07 -6.40 6.79
CA LEU A 77 -6.58 -7.34 5.78
C LEU A 77 -7.09 -8.77 5.99
N LEU A 78 -7.34 -9.15 7.25
CA LEU A 78 -7.86 -10.48 7.62
C LEU A 78 -9.37 -10.59 7.40
N MET A 79 -10.09 -9.49 7.57
CA MET A 79 -11.55 -9.47 7.56
C MET A 79 -12.14 -9.30 6.16
N PHE A 80 -11.50 -8.50 5.32
CA PHE A 80 -12.00 -8.22 3.98
C PHE A 80 -11.50 -9.25 2.98
N ARG A 81 -12.44 -9.91 2.27
CA ARG A 81 -12.13 -11.00 1.33
C ARG A 81 -11.01 -10.59 0.37
N LYS A 82 -9.94 -11.40 0.37
CA LYS A 82 -8.76 -11.29 -0.50
C LYS A 82 -7.90 -10.03 -0.28
N ALA A 83 -8.19 -9.16 0.69
CA ALA A 83 -7.39 -7.94 0.91
C ALA A 83 -5.92 -8.27 1.18
N TRP A 84 -5.65 -9.22 2.08
CA TRP A 84 -4.29 -9.73 2.29
C TRP A 84 -3.70 -10.37 1.02
N THR A 85 -4.47 -11.20 0.32
CA THR A 85 -4.02 -11.86 -0.93
C THR A 85 -3.57 -10.85 -1.99
N GLU A 86 -4.34 -9.77 -2.19
CA GLU A 86 -4.01 -8.75 -3.20
C GLU A 86 -2.84 -7.86 -2.75
N LEU A 87 -2.74 -7.50 -1.47
CA LEU A 87 -1.55 -6.81 -0.95
C LEU A 87 -0.30 -7.67 -1.07
N LYS A 88 -0.38 -8.96 -0.74
CA LYS A 88 0.74 -9.90 -0.88
C LYS A 88 1.18 -10.02 -2.33
N LYS A 89 0.25 -10.13 -3.29
CA LYS A 89 0.57 -10.12 -4.73
C LYS A 89 1.29 -8.83 -5.15
N ALA A 90 0.85 -7.69 -4.63
CA ALA A 90 1.50 -6.41 -4.90
C ALA A 90 2.94 -6.37 -4.41
N LEU A 91 3.20 -6.82 -3.18
CA LEU A 91 4.55 -6.91 -2.63
C LEU A 91 5.41 -7.94 -3.40
N GLN A 92 4.81 -9.06 -3.81
CA GLN A 92 5.49 -10.07 -4.63
C GLN A 92 5.89 -9.53 -6.00
N PHE A 93 5.03 -8.72 -6.64
CA PHE A 93 5.33 -8.08 -7.91
C PHE A 93 6.60 -7.23 -7.82
N PHE A 94 6.81 -6.52 -6.71
CA PHE A 94 8.00 -5.71 -6.46
C PHE A 94 9.14 -6.48 -5.76
N ASN A 95 9.04 -7.82 -5.65
CA ASN A 95 10.02 -8.69 -4.99
C ASN A 95 10.31 -8.34 -3.52
N ASP A 96 9.35 -7.75 -2.81
CA ASP A 96 9.53 -7.32 -1.42
C ASP A 96 9.21 -8.45 -0.42
N GLN A 97 10.08 -9.46 -0.39
CA GLN A 97 9.93 -10.60 0.52
C GLN A 97 10.09 -10.19 1.99
N ALA A 98 10.87 -9.16 2.29
CA ALA A 98 11.10 -8.69 3.64
C ALA A 98 9.80 -8.13 4.25
N MET A 99 9.08 -7.28 3.51
CA MET A 99 7.78 -6.78 3.96
C MET A 99 6.73 -7.87 4.05
N ILE A 100 6.70 -8.81 3.10
CA ILE A 100 5.77 -9.96 3.14
C ILE A 100 5.98 -10.75 4.43
N HIS A 101 7.22 -11.16 4.70
CA HIS A 101 7.55 -11.95 5.88
C HIS A 101 7.17 -11.23 7.18
N HIS A 102 7.48 -9.93 7.25
CA HIS A 102 7.14 -9.08 8.40
C HIS A 102 5.63 -9.03 8.65
N LEU A 103 4.84 -8.76 7.62
CA LEU A 103 3.38 -8.71 7.74
C LEU A 103 2.78 -10.07 8.06
N GLU A 104 3.29 -11.17 7.49
CA GLU A 104 2.82 -12.53 7.80
C GLU A 104 3.08 -12.90 9.26
N GLN A 105 4.28 -12.60 9.76
CA GLN A 105 4.59 -12.80 11.18
C GLN A 105 3.64 -12.00 12.06
N PHE A 106 3.46 -10.72 11.77
CA PHE A 106 2.58 -9.87 12.59
C PHE A 106 1.12 -10.32 12.52
N ILE A 107 0.63 -10.67 11.33
CA ILE A 107 -0.71 -11.22 11.10
C ILE A 107 -0.90 -12.51 11.90
N SER A 108 0.05 -13.45 11.86
CA SER A 108 -0.03 -14.71 12.60
C SER A 108 -0.12 -14.49 14.12
N HIS A 109 0.62 -13.50 14.64
CA HIS A 109 0.53 -13.13 16.04
C HIS A 109 -0.85 -12.54 16.34
N ILE A 110 -1.33 -11.58 15.55
CA ILE A 110 -2.68 -10.99 15.69
C ILE A 110 -3.77 -12.06 15.71
N GLN A 111 -3.71 -13.04 14.81
CA GLN A 111 -4.70 -14.13 14.73
C GLN A 111 -4.72 -15.05 15.96
N SER A 112 -3.65 -15.07 16.77
CA SER A 112 -3.66 -15.81 18.04
C SER A 112 -4.44 -15.11 19.15
N TRP A 113 -4.88 -13.86 18.93
CA TRP A 113 -5.73 -13.12 19.84
C TRP A 113 -7.19 -13.27 19.44
N ASP A 114 -8.08 -13.33 20.43
CA ASP A 114 -9.52 -13.34 20.24
C ASP A 114 -10.00 -11.94 19.83
N ILE A 115 -9.78 -11.61 18.56
CA ILE A 115 -10.13 -10.31 17.98
C ILE A 115 -11.53 -10.42 17.38
N ASP A 116 -12.44 -9.62 17.93
CA ASP A 116 -13.70 -9.33 17.25
C ASP A 116 -13.40 -8.65 15.90
N GLY A 117 -13.58 -9.41 14.84
CA GLY A 117 -13.29 -9.01 13.48
C GLY A 117 -14.24 -7.95 12.92
N GLU A 118 -15.45 -7.82 13.46
CA GLU A 118 -16.41 -6.82 13.00
C GLU A 118 -16.11 -5.43 13.59
N ASN A 119 -15.45 -5.39 14.74
CA ASN A 119 -15.02 -4.15 15.38
C ASN A 119 -13.71 -4.37 16.15
N PRO A 120 -12.54 -4.38 15.46
CA PRO A 120 -11.26 -4.59 16.10
C PRO A 120 -11.05 -3.49 17.14
N SER A 121 -11.29 -3.85 18.39
CA SER A 121 -11.44 -2.85 19.42
C SER A 121 -10.08 -2.21 19.68
N LEU A 122 -9.94 -0.93 19.33
CA LEU A 122 -8.80 -0.11 19.78
C LEU A 122 -8.72 -0.10 21.32
N SER A 123 -9.80 -0.47 22.02
CA SER A 123 -9.78 -0.67 23.47
C SER A 123 -9.00 -1.90 23.92
N LEU A 124 -8.94 -2.97 23.11
CA LEU A 124 -8.09 -4.15 23.38
C LEU A 124 -6.62 -3.75 23.31
N LEU A 125 -6.24 -3.03 22.24
CA LEU A 125 -4.91 -2.45 22.13
C LEU A 125 -4.58 -1.58 23.34
N LYS A 126 -5.48 -0.74 23.84
CA LYS A 126 -5.23 0.11 25.02
C LYS A 126 -5.06 -0.64 26.35
N LYS A 127 -5.60 -1.85 26.48
CA LYS A 127 -5.62 -2.60 27.74
C LYS A 127 -4.51 -3.64 27.84
N ASP A 128 -4.05 -4.18 26.72
CA ASP A 128 -3.04 -5.24 26.72
C ASP A 128 -1.64 -4.71 26.36
N LEU A 129 -0.73 -4.74 27.34
CA LEU A 129 0.63 -4.23 27.19
C LEU A 129 1.49 -5.08 26.24
N VAL A 130 1.23 -6.38 26.13
CA VAL A 130 1.96 -7.28 25.24
C VAL A 130 1.58 -6.97 23.79
N LEU A 131 0.28 -6.84 23.52
CA LEU A 131 -0.24 -6.42 22.22
C LEU A 131 0.30 -5.03 21.85
N GLN A 132 0.29 -4.06 22.77
CA GLN A 132 0.86 -2.73 22.52
C GLN A 132 2.32 -2.79 22.10
N SER A 133 3.15 -3.51 22.86
CA SER A 133 4.57 -3.63 22.57
C SER A 133 4.81 -4.28 21.19
N MET A 134 4.05 -5.32 20.88
CA MET A 134 4.09 -6.00 19.59
C MET A 134 3.68 -5.07 18.43
N VAL A 135 2.59 -4.32 18.58
CA VAL A 135 2.14 -3.34 17.57
C VAL A 135 3.17 -2.24 17.39
N VAL A 136 3.74 -1.70 18.46
CA VAL A 136 4.79 -0.66 18.40
C VAL A 136 6.02 -1.17 17.65
N SER A 137 6.51 -2.36 18.01
CA SER A 137 7.66 -2.99 17.37
C SER A 137 7.39 -3.23 15.88
N SER A 138 6.24 -3.83 15.57
CA SER A 138 5.86 -4.16 14.20
C SER A 138 5.63 -2.91 13.34
N PHE A 139 5.01 -1.86 13.89
CA PHE A 139 4.86 -0.57 13.24
C PHE A 139 6.21 0.04 12.87
N ASN A 140 7.16 0.08 13.81
CA ASN A 140 8.48 0.65 13.58
C ASN A 140 9.26 -0.13 12.51
N ALA A 141 9.16 -1.46 12.51
CA ALA A 141 9.76 -2.31 11.48
C ALA A 141 9.10 -2.09 10.11
N ALA A 142 7.77 -2.08 10.04
CA ALA A 142 7.02 -1.81 8.82
C ALA A 142 7.33 -0.41 8.24
N GLN A 143 7.49 0.60 9.09
CA GLN A 143 7.86 1.95 8.65
C GLN A 143 9.24 1.94 7.98
N LYS A 144 10.24 1.28 8.58
CA LYS A 144 11.59 1.15 7.99
C LYS A 144 11.57 0.37 6.68
N LEU A 145 10.91 -0.79 6.66
CA LEU A 145 10.77 -1.61 5.46
C LEU A 145 10.08 -0.84 4.34
N SER A 146 9.02 -0.08 4.65
CA SER A 146 8.28 0.69 3.64
C SER A 146 9.12 1.75 2.92
N GLN A 147 10.17 2.27 3.56
CA GLN A 147 11.11 3.19 2.90
C GLN A 147 11.88 2.43 1.80
N GLN A 148 12.37 1.23 2.10
CA GLN A 148 13.06 0.37 1.14
C GLN A 148 12.11 -0.11 0.03
N THR A 149 10.87 -0.47 0.38
CA THR A 149 9.82 -0.83 -0.58
C THR A 149 9.55 0.32 -1.53
N THR A 150 9.36 1.54 -1.00
CA THR A 150 9.07 2.74 -1.80
C THR A 150 10.21 3.06 -2.76
N SER A 151 11.46 2.97 -2.31
CA SER A 151 12.62 3.14 -3.20
C SER A 151 12.70 2.06 -4.27
N SER A 152 12.40 0.81 -3.94
CA SER A 152 12.39 -0.30 -4.91
C SER A 152 11.29 -0.12 -5.97
N ILE A 153 10.10 0.29 -5.55
CA ILE A 153 8.97 0.60 -6.44
C ILE A 153 9.31 1.79 -7.34
N SER A 154 9.84 2.88 -6.78
CA SER A 154 10.30 4.05 -7.55
C SER A 154 11.32 3.65 -8.61
N ASN A 155 12.30 2.84 -8.23
CA ASN A 155 13.31 2.33 -9.16
C ASN A 155 12.67 1.49 -10.27
N TYR A 156 11.72 0.62 -9.96
CA TYR A 156 10.95 -0.14 -10.95
C TYR A 156 10.21 0.80 -11.92
N ILE A 157 9.46 1.78 -11.40
CA ILE A 157 8.74 2.76 -12.22
C ILE A 157 9.70 3.48 -13.18
N ARG A 158 10.91 3.85 -12.74
CA ARG A 158 11.91 4.52 -13.57
C ARG A 158 12.47 3.66 -14.71
N HIS A 159 12.51 2.34 -14.53
CA HIS A 159 12.92 1.40 -15.58
C HIS A 159 11.76 0.93 -16.46
N HIS A 160 10.51 1.12 -16.00
CA HIS A 160 9.29 0.63 -16.63
C HIS A 160 8.28 1.76 -16.87
N VAL A 161 8.77 2.94 -17.29
CA VAL A 161 8.01 4.20 -17.32
C VAL A 161 6.65 4.07 -18.02
N THR A 162 6.62 3.39 -19.18
CA THR A 162 5.42 3.25 -20.03
C THR A 162 4.31 2.43 -19.39
N GLU A 163 4.60 1.66 -18.33
CA GLU A 163 3.59 0.90 -17.57
C GLU A 163 2.78 1.80 -16.62
N PHE A 164 3.28 3.00 -16.28
CA PHE A 164 2.73 3.87 -15.24
C PHE A 164 2.34 5.26 -15.75
N ILE A 165 3.17 5.84 -16.63
CA ILE A 165 3.02 7.23 -17.07
C ILE A 165 3.28 7.38 -18.57
N GLN A 166 2.77 8.47 -19.13
CA GLN A 166 3.14 8.97 -20.44
C GLN A 166 4.06 10.18 -20.27
N LEU A 167 5.28 10.11 -20.79
CA LEU A 167 6.19 11.24 -20.79
C LEU A 167 5.86 12.19 -21.93
N LYS A 168 5.62 13.45 -21.59
CA LYS A 168 5.52 14.53 -22.57
C LYS A 168 6.91 15.09 -22.86
N ASN A 169 7.29 15.14 -24.13
CA ASN A 169 8.46 15.89 -24.57
C ASN A 169 8.13 17.39 -24.55
N GLU A 170 9.05 18.21 -24.03
CA GLU A 170 8.90 19.67 -24.05
C GLU A 170 9.38 20.27 -25.37
N ILE A 171 8.91 19.72 -26.50
CA ILE A 171 8.99 20.37 -27.81
C ILE A 171 7.76 19.94 -28.60
N ASP A 172 6.75 20.79 -28.59
CA ASP A 172 5.91 21.13 -29.76
C ASP A 172 5.76 22.65 -29.74
#